data_AF-A0A960EFJ7-F1
#
_entry.id   AF-A0A960EFJ7-F1
#
_cell.length_a   1.000
_cell.length_b   1.000
_cell.length_c   1.000
_cell.angle_alpha   90.00
_cell.angle_beta   90.00
_cell.angle_gamma   90.00
#
_symmetry.space_group_name_H-M   'P 1'
#
loop_
_entity.id
_entity.type
_entity.pdbx_description
1 polymer ?
#
loop_
_entity_poly.entity_id
_entity_poly.type
_entity_poly.pdbx_seq_one_letter_code
_entity_poly.pdbx_strand_id
1 'polypeptide(L)' 'MTTRLGFAIIAAGVVVLGLRAFDLLDTELADIASVLAIVIGALVVAIDGEAADQSTKPKRRDS' A
#
# COMPACT_ATOMS: atom_id res chain seq x y z
N MET A 1 8.83 -0.89 9.58
CA MET A 1 9.00 -2.21 8.90
C MET A 1 7.77 -2.50 8.04
N THR A 2 6.62 -2.28 8.63
CA THR A 2 5.31 -1.94 8.05
C THR A 2 5.32 -1.08 6.78
N THR A 3 6.01 0.07 6.71
CA THR A 3 6.12 0.85 5.45
C THR A 3 6.67 0.02 4.29
N ARG A 4 7.72 -0.78 4.53
CA ARG A 4 8.33 -1.63 3.49
C ARG A 4 7.37 -2.73 3.03
N LEU A 5 6.54 -3.24 3.95
CA LEU A 5 5.47 -4.18 3.63
C LEU A 5 4.41 -3.53 2.72
N GLY A 6 3.96 -2.31 3.06
CA GLY A 6 3.01 -1.57 2.23
C GLY A 6 3.51 -1.36 0.80
N PHE A 7 4.77 -0.93 0.63
CA PHE A 7 5.39 -0.82 -0.70
C PHE A 7 5.52 -2.15 -1.43
N ALA A 8 5.81 -3.25 -0.75
CA ALA A 8 5.87 -4.57 -1.37
C ALA A 8 4.49 -5.00 -1.92
N ILE A 9 3.40 -4.72 -1.19
CA ILE A 9 2.04 -5.00 -1.65
C ILE A 9 1.68 -4.15 -2.87
N ILE A 10 2.03 -2.86 -2.86
CA ILE A 10 1.83 -1.97 -4.03
C ILE A 10 2.60 -2.52 -5.24
N ALA A 11 3.87 -2.87 -5.05
CA ALA A 11 4.71 -3.40 -6.12
C ALA A 11 4.12 -4.69 -6.72
N ALA A 12 3.56 -5.58 -5.89
CA ALA A 12 2.86 -6.77 -6.38
C ALA A 12 1.65 -6.41 -7.24
N GLY A 13 0.83 -5.43 -6.84
CA GLY A 13 -0.29 -4.94 -7.66
C GLY A 13 0.17 -4.36 -9.01
N VAL A 14 1.24 -3.56 -8.99
CA VAL A 14 1.84 -3.00 -10.23
C VAL A 14 2.35 -4.09 -11.16
N VAL A 15 2.97 -5.15 -10.62
CA VAL A 15 3.43 -6.29 -11.42
C VAL A 15 2.24 -7.00 -12.09
N VAL A 16 1.12 -7.17 -11.38
CA VAL A 16 -0.10 -7.75 -11.96
C VAL A 16 -0.63 -6.88 -13.11
N LEU A 17 -0.64 -5.54 -12.98
CA LEU A 17 -0.98 -4.64 -14.09
C LEU A 17 -0.02 -4.78 -15.28
N GLY A 18 1.28 -4.93 -15.00
CA GLY A 18 2.29 -5.14 -16.03
C GLY A 18 2.03 -6.43 -16.81
N LEU A 19 1.79 -7.54 -16.12
CA LEU A 19 1.45 -8.82 -16.74
C LEU A 19 0.14 -8.73 -17.55
N ARG A 20 -0.85 -7.98 -17.06
CA ARG A 20 -2.07 -7.65 -17.80
C ARG A 20 -1.80 -6.85 -19.07
N ALA A 21 -0.89 -5.89 -19.04
CA ALA A 21 -0.53 -5.09 -20.20
C ALA A 21 0.19 -5.89 -21.32
N PHE A 22 0.68 -7.09 -21.00
CA PHE A 22 1.27 -8.03 -21.95
C PHE A 22 0.36 -9.22 -22.29
N ASP A 23 -0.93 -9.16 -21.94
CA ASP A 23 -1.92 -10.24 -22.12
C ASP A 23 -1.48 -11.59 -21.50
N LEU A 24 -0.68 -11.54 -20.42
CA LEU A 24 -0.21 -12.74 -19.71
C LEU A 24 -1.16 -13.18 -18.59
N LEU A 25 -2.23 -12.41 -18.32
CA LEU A 25 -3.20 -12.63 -17.23
C LEU A 25 -4.64 -12.29 -17.66
N ASP A 26 -5.31 -13.23 -18.31
CA ASP A 26 -6.70 -13.06 -18.78
C ASP A 26 -7.74 -13.48 -17.73
N THR A 27 -7.79 -12.76 -16.61
CA THR A 27 -8.87 -12.92 -15.63
C THR A 27 -9.29 -11.57 -15.07
N GLU A 28 -10.60 -11.29 -15.02
CA GLU A 28 -11.16 -10.09 -14.38
C GLU A 28 -10.74 -9.99 -12.90
N LEU A 29 -10.54 -11.16 -12.26
CA LEU A 29 -10.02 -11.27 -10.90
C LEU A 29 -8.63 -10.63 -10.73
N ALA A 30 -7.77 -10.67 -11.76
CA ALA A 30 -6.44 -10.07 -11.70
C ALA A 30 -6.50 -8.54 -11.59
N ASP A 31 -7.45 -7.89 -12.28
CA ASP A 31 -7.65 -6.43 -12.15
C ASP A 31 -8.13 -6.06 -10.75
N ILE A 32 -9.13 -6.79 -10.25
CA ILE A 32 -9.68 -6.55 -8.91
C ILE A 32 -8.59 -6.76 -7.86
N ALA A 33 -7.83 -7.86 -7.95
CA ALA A 33 -6.74 -8.15 -7.02
C ALA A 33 -5.64 -7.08 -7.09
N SER A 34 -5.31 -6.59 -8.28
CA SER A 34 -4.35 -5.52 -8.47
C SER A 34 -4.78 -4.21 -7.80
N VAL A 35 -6.01 -3.75 -8.07
CA VAL A 35 -6.56 -2.54 -7.45
C VAL A 35 -6.58 -2.67 -5.94
N LEU A 36 -7.05 -3.82 -5.42
CA LEU A 36 -7.07 -4.08 -3.98
C LEU A 36 -5.66 -4.08 -3.38
N ALA A 37 -4.68 -4.69 -4.03
CA ALA A 37 -3.30 -4.69 -3.57
C ALA A 37 -2.74 -3.26 -3.49
N ILE A 38 -2.96 -2.43 -4.51
CA ILE A 38 -2.49 -1.04 -4.51
C ILE A 38 -3.16 -0.23 -3.40
N VAL A 39 -4.49 -0.31 -3.26
CA VAL A 39 -5.25 0.43 -2.24
C VAL A 39 -4.84 -0.01 -0.83
N ILE A 40 -4.79 -1.31 -0.56
CA ILE A 40 -4.42 -1.84 0.76
C ILE A 40 -2.97 -1.46 1.08
N GLY A 41 -2.05 -1.61 0.12
CA GLY A 41 -0.66 -1.22 0.31
C GLY A 41 -0.50 0.26 0.62
N ALA A 42 -1.25 1.14 -0.07
CA ALA A 42 -1.25 2.58 0.21
C ALA A 42 -1.79 2.90 1.61
N LEU A 43 -2.87 2.22 2.04
CA LEU A 43 -3.41 2.38 3.39
C LEU A 43 -2.40 1.96 4.47
N VAL A 44 -1.70 0.84 4.26
CA VAL A 44 -0.65 0.38 5.19
C VAL A 44 0.47 1.41 5.30
N VAL A 45 0.91 2.01 4.19
CA VAL A 45 1.93 3.07 4.21
C VAL A 45 1.41 4.32 4.94
N ALA A 46 0.19 4.75 4.66
CA ALA A 46 -0.40 5.93 5.30
C ALA A 46 -0.53 5.76 6.82
N ILE A 47 -1.03 4.60 7.28
CA ILE A 47 -1.18 4.31 8.71
C ILE A 47 0.18 4.30 9.41
N ASP A 48 1.22 3.71 8.79
CA ASP A 48 2.56 3.68 9.37
C ASP A 48 3.18 5.10 9.45
N GLY A 49 2.91 5.93 8.43
CA GLY A 49 3.32 7.33 8.42
C GLY A 49 2.67 8.15 9.52
N GLU A 50 1.35 8.02 9.72
CA GLU A 50 0.62 8.69 10.80
C GLU A 50 1.09 8.23 12.19
N ALA A 51 1.36 6.93 12.36
CA ALA A 51 1.88 6.40 13.62
C ALA A 51 3.28 6.99 13.94
N ALA A 52 4.13 7.14 12.92
CA ALA A 52 5.43 7.77 13.06
C ALA A 52 5.32 9.28 13.40
N ASP A 53 4.39 10.00 12.75
CA ASP A 53 4.16 11.43 13.00
C ASP A 53 3.70 11.67 14.45
N GLN A 54 2.71 10.90 14.92
CA GLN A 54 2.22 11.00 16.29
C GLN A 54 3.28 10.67 17.35
N SER A 55 4.19 9.74 17.06
CA SER A 55 5.29 9.41 17.98
C SER A 55 6.30 10.54 18.18
N THR A 56 6.39 11.49 17.23
CA THR A 56 7.39 12.58 17.28
C THR A 56 6.80 13.92 17.72
N LYS A 57 5.47 14.03 17.81
CA LYS A 57 4.79 15.26 18.21
C LYS A 57 5.01 15.53 19.69
N PRO A 58 5.47 16.74 20.09
CA PRO A 58 5.64 17.07 21.50
C PRO A 58 4.28 17.01 22.19
N LYS A 59 4.19 16.20 23.26
CA LYS A 59 2.99 16.08 24.09
C LYS A 59 2.69 17.46 24.67
N ARG A 60 1.71 18.16 24.09
CA ARG A 60 1.25 19.47 24.58
C ARG A 60 0.82 19.25 26.04
N ARG A 61 1.65 19.69 26.98
CA ARG A 61 1.29 19.77 28.39
C ARG A 61 0.32 20.94 28.49
N ASP A 62 -0.94 20.67 28.20
CA ASP A 62 -2.02 21.55 28.59
C ASP A 62 -1.98 21.58 30.12
N SER A 63 -1.54 22.74 30.65
CA SER A 63 -1.43 23.07 32.07
C SER A 63 -2.67 23.86 32.48
#